data_AF-A0A6A5EY70-F1
#
_entry.id   AF-A0A6A5EY70-F1
#
_cell.length_a   1.000
_cell.length_b   1.000
_cell.length_c   1.000
_cell.angle_alpha   90.00
_cell.angle_beta   90.00
_cell.angle_gamma   90.00
#
_symmetry.space_group_name_H-M   'P 1'
#
loop_
_entity.id
_entity.type
_entity.pdbx_description
1 polymer ?
#
loop_
_entity_poly.entity_id
_entity_poly.type
_entity_poly.pdbx_seq_one_letter_code
_entity_poly.pdbx_strand_id
1 'polypeptide(L)'
;MSHGKQGALLSCNWTKDDVEKPDEFPIDNIYKHLGSEKCPALLNKPKIIIIQACRGAEKGSVLVSDDAVVCDDASQPGPPPCADEET
;
A
#
# COMPACT_ATOMS: atom_id res chain seq x y z
N MET A 1 20.05 3.77 -2.15
CA MET A 1 19.15 2.85 -2.88
C MET A 1 19.77 1.47 -2.76
N SER A 2 18.98 0.46 -2.38
CA SER A 2 19.46 -0.91 -2.12
C SER A 2 18.37 -1.93 -2.45
N HIS A 3 18.65 -3.22 -2.29
CA HIS A 3 17.61 -4.23 -2.20
C HIS A 3 16.81 -4.07 -0.90
N GLY A 4 15.63 -4.67 -0.88
CA GLY A 4 14.74 -4.63 0.26
C GLY A 4 13.80 -5.81 0.27
N LYS A 5 13.20 -6.02 1.43
CA LYS A 5 12.05 -6.89 1.64
C LYS A 5 11.03 -6.13 2.49
N GLN A 6 9.87 -6.74 2.71
CA GLN A 6 8.83 -6.13 3.54
C GLN A 6 9.41 -5.74 4.91
N GLY A 7 9.38 -4.45 5.23
CA GLY A 7 9.82 -3.91 6.52
C GLY A 7 11.32 -3.66 6.70
N ALA A 8 12.18 -4.05 5.75
CA ALA A 8 13.64 -3.90 5.91
C ALA A 8 14.37 -3.60 4.60
N LEU A 9 15.44 -2.82 4.71
CA LEU A 9 16.45 -2.65 3.68
C LEU A 9 17.53 -3.71 3.86
N LEU A 10 18.08 -4.23 2.76
CA LEU A 10 19.17 -5.20 2.81
C LEU A 10 20.50 -4.45 2.70
N SER A 11 21.45 -4.78 3.58
CA SER A 11 22.80 -4.22 3.56
C SER A 11 23.71 -5.02 2.60
N CYS A 12 24.94 -4.57 2.40
CA CYS A 12 25.83 -5.12 1.37
C CYS A 12 26.26 -6.58 1.62
N ASN A 13 26.26 -7.04 2.87
CA ASN A 13 26.63 -8.42 3.19
C ASN A 13 25.40 -9.32 3.36
N TRP A 14 24.21 -8.86 2.93
CA TRP A 14 23.02 -9.68 3.05
C TRP A 14 23.14 -10.92 2.17
N THR A 15 22.99 -12.09 2.79
CA THR A 15 22.87 -13.37 2.11
C THR A 15 21.63 -14.11 2.61
N LYS A 16 21.16 -15.09 1.86
CA LYS A 16 20.05 -15.96 2.29
C LYS A 16 20.47 -16.99 3.33
N ASP A 17 21.77 -17.23 3.45
CA ASP A 17 22.35 -18.28 4.29
C ASP A 17 22.57 -17.79 5.74
N ASP A 18 22.69 -16.48 5.94
CA ASP A 18 22.87 -15.83 7.24
C ASP A 18 21.55 -15.68 8.01
N VAL A 19 20.93 -16.82 8.37
CA VAL A 19 19.60 -16.84 9.02
C VAL A 19 19.66 -16.34 10.47
N GLU A 20 20.75 -16.61 11.20
CA GLU A 20 20.87 -16.21 12.62
C GLU A 20 21.02 -14.69 12.79
N LYS A 21 21.68 -14.03 11.85
CA LYS A 21 21.96 -12.60 11.89
C LYS A 21 21.99 -12.02 10.48
N PRO A 22 20.83 -11.84 9.84
CA PRO A 22 20.79 -11.29 8.50
C PRO A 22 21.22 -9.82 8.53
N ASP A 23 22.04 -9.41 7.56
CA ASP A 23 22.53 -8.03 7.43
C ASP A 23 21.41 -7.13 6.88
N GLU A 24 20.47 -6.79 7.76
CA GLU A 24 19.23 -6.08 7.45
C GLU A 24 19.08 -4.83 8.30
N PHE A 25 18.48 -3.81 7.70
CA PHE A 25 18.16 -2.55 8.36
C PHE A 25 16.64 -2.35 8.38
N PRO A 26 15.97 -2.59 9.54
CA PRO A 26 14.54 -2.36 9.69
C PRO A 26 14.17 -0.91 9.42
N ILE A 27 13.14 -0.68 8.60
CA ILE A 27 12.69 0.68 8.22
C ILE A 27 12.25 1.48 9.44
N ASP A 28 11.64 0.82 10.44
CA ASP A 28 11.22 1.43 11.70
C ASP A 28 12.36 2.08 12.46
N ASN A 29 13.59 1.61 12.27
CA ASN A 29 14.75 2.22 12.90
C ASN A 29 14.98 3.64 12.38
N ILE A 30 14.60 3.98 11.14
CA ILE A 30 14.68 5.37 10.65
C ILE A 30 13.82 6.28 11.52
N TYR A 31 12.57 5.87 11.79
CA TYR A 31 11.64 6.64 12.63
C TYR A 31 12.09 6.71 14.09
N LYS A 32 12.68 5.63 14.62
CA LYS A 32 13.26 5.64 15.98
C LYS A 32 14.41 6.64 16.10
N HIS A 33 15.32 6.66 15.13
CA HIS A 33 16.50 7.54 15.18
C HIS A 33 16.15 9.00 14.85
N LEU A 34 15.23 9.26 13.92
CA LEU A 34 14.79 10.60 13.54
C LEU A 34 13.60 11.10 14.37
N GLY A 35 13.11 10.30 15.30
CA GLY A 35 12.05 10.67 16.24
C GLY A 35 12.49 11.84 17.13
N SER A 36 11.54 12.65 17.59
CA SER A 36 11.85 13.89 18.33
C SER A 36 12.64 13.67 19.63
N GLU A 37 12.47 12.52 20.29
CA GLU A 37 13.24 12.14 21.48
C GLU A 37 14.72 11.91 21.14
N LYS A 38 15.00 11.19 20.04
CA LYS A 38 16.36 10.83 19.63
C LYS A 38 17.03 11.91 18.78
N CYS A 39 16.26 12.75 18.09
CA CYS A 39 16.75 13.86 17.28
C CYS A 39 15.99 15.17 17.57
N PRO A 40 16.27 15.84 18.71
CA PRO A 40 15.61 17.09 19.08
C PRO A 40 15.86 18.23 18.07
N ALA A 41 16.99 18.20 17.35
CA ALA A 41 17.32 19.18 16.32
C ALA A 41 16.32 19.20 15.15
N LEU A 42 15.60 18.10 14.93
CA LEU A 42 14.57 17.95 13.91
C LEU A 42 13.14 18.05 14.49
N LEU A 43 12.99 18.45 15.75
CA LEU A 43 11.68 18.72 16.36
C LEU A 43 10.98 19.86 15.60
N ASN A 44 9.68 19.68 15.32
CA ASN A 44 8.84 20.63 14.58
C ASN A 44 9.36 20.96 13.16
N LYS A 45 10.22 20.11 12.60
CA LYS A 45 10.71 20.21 11.23
C LYS A 45 10.24 19.01 10.42
N PRO A 46 9.80 19.19 9.15
CA PRO A 46 9.39 18.08 8.30
C PRO A 46 10.58 17.14 8.02
N LYS A 47 10.31 15.83 8.03
CA LYS A 47 11.29 14.75 7.80
C LYS A 47 10.86 13.94 6.59
N ILE A 48 11.39 14.28 5.41
CA ILE A 48 11.06 13.57 4.17
C ILE A 48 11.99 12.38 4.00
N ILE A 49 11.43 11.19 3.88
CA ILE A 49 12.17 9.93 3.71
C ILE A 49 11.72 9.31 2.39
N ILE A 50 12.62 9.18 1.42
CA ILE A 50 12.37 8.52 0.13
C ILE A 50 13.15 7.22 0.11
N ILE A 51 12.44 6.11 -0.02
CA ILE A 51 13.03 4.77 -0.04
C ILE A 51 12.80 4.17 -1.41
N GLN A 52 13.89 3.86 -2.12
CA GLN A 52 13.85 3.03 -3.30
C GLN A 52 14.50 1.67 -3.00
N ALA A 53 13.63 0.68 -2.82
CA ALA A 53 13.95 -0.72 -2.56
C ALA A 53 12.71 -1.59 -2.80
N CYS A 54 12.90 -2.86 -3.13
CA CYS A 54 11.79 -3.81 -3.23
C CYS A 54 11.15 -4.05 -1.85
N ARG A 55 9.87 -4.45 -1.84
CA ARG A 55 9.15 -4.91 -0.64
C ARG A 55 8.76 -6.39 -0.69
N GLY A 56 9.00 -7.03 -1.82
CA GLY A 56 8.69 -8.42 -2.12
C GLY A 56 9.23 -8.78 -3.49
N ALA A 57 9.11 -10.06 -3.86
CA ALA A 57 9.57 -10.55 -5.16
C ALA A 57 8.47 -10.51 -6.25
N GLU A 58 7.20 -10.42 -5.83
CA GLU A 58 6.06 -10.45 -6.74
C GLU A 58 5.93 -9.18 -7.58
N LYS A 59 5.43 -9.34 -8.80
CA LYS A 59 5.09 -8.20 -9.68
C LYS A 59 3.77 -7.58 -9.19
N GLY A 60 3.77 -6.26 -8.99
CA GLY A 60 2.59 -5.49 -8.58
C GLY A 60 1.64 -5.16 -9.72
N SER A 61 1.33 -6.11 -10.60
CA SER A 61 0.49 -5.89 -11.80
C SER A 61 -0.54 -7.00 -11.97
N VAL A 62 -1.72 -6.66 -12.46
CA VAL A 62 -2.80 -7.60 -12.73
C VAL A 62 -3.38 -7.34 -14.13
N LEU A 63 -3.84 -8.39 -14.80
CA LEU A 63 -4.60 -8.26 -16.05
C LEU A 63 -6.07 -8.04 -15.71
N VAL A 64 -6.70 -7.05 -16.34
CA VAL A 64 -8.12 -6.73 -16.17
C VAL A 64 -8.80 -6.88 -17.53
N SER A 65 -9.96 -7.54 -17.58
CA SER A 65 -10.74 -7.63 -18.82
C SER A 65 -11.48 -6.32 -19.08
N ASP A 66 -11.60 -5.95 -20.36
CA ASP A 66 -12.36 -4.77 -20.84
C ASP A 66 -13.76 -5.16 -21.35
N ASP A 67 -14.22 -6.39 -21.06
CA ASP A 67 -15.53 -6.85 -21.52
C ASP A 67 -16.66 -6.02 -20.89
N ALA A 68 -17.55 -5.50 -21.73
CA ALA A 68 -18.78 -4.87 -21.27
C ALA A 68 -19.68 -5.94 -20.65
N VAL A 69 -19.81 -5.93 -19.32
CA VAL A 69 -20.94 -6.58 -18.65
C VAL A 69 -22.21 -5.94 -19.20
N VAL A 70 -22.93 -6.68 -20.04
CA VAL A 70 -24.32 -6.34 -20.35
C VAL A 70 -25.04 -6.42 -19.01
N CYS A 71 -25.38 -5.26 -18.44
CA CYS A 71 -26.29 -5.21 -17.32
C CYS A 71 -27.57 -5.90 -17.81
N ASP A 72 -27.89 -7.06 -17.25
CA ASP A 72 -29.21 -7.66 -17.43
C ASP A 72 -30.23 -6.58 -17.06
N ASP A 73 -31.04 -6.18 -18.03
CA ASP A 73 -32.12 -5.23 -17.85
C ASP A 73 -33.13 -5.90 -16.91
N ALA A 74 -32.91 -5.73 -15.60
CA ALA A 74 -33.85 -6.16 -14.59
C ALA A 74 -35.11 -5.31 -14.81
N SER A 75 -36.09 -5.90 -15.51
CA SER A 75 -37.40 -5.33 -15.80
C SER A 75 -37.92 -4.62 -14.54
N GLN A 76 -37.87 -3.29 -14.55
CA GLN A 76 -38.39 -2.48 -13.45
C GLN A 76 -39.90 -2.76 -13.37
N PRO A 77 -40.47 -3.09 -12.18
CA PRO A 77 -41.91 -3.13 -12.03
C PRO A 77 -42.46 -1.73 -12.35
N GLY A 78 -43.44 -1.68 -13.26
CA GLY A 78 -44.02 -0.44 -13.74
C GLY A 78 -44.62 0.42 -12.61
N PRO A 79 -44.70 1.75 -12.80
CA PRO A 79 -45.20 2.65 -11.77
C PRO A 79 -46.65 2.33 -11.38
N PRO A 80 -47.03 2.51 -10.10
CA PRO A 80 -48.39 2.23 -9.65
C PRO A 80 -49.39 3.16 -10.34
N PRO A 81 -50.61 2.68 -10.67
CA PRO A 81 -51.63 3.50 -11.29
C PRO A 81 -52.04 4.65 -10.36
N CYS A 82 -52.05 5.86 -10.88
CA CYS A 82 -52.55 7.05 -10.19
C CYS A 82 -54.04 6.86 -9.89
N ALA A 83 -54.45 7.06 -8.64
CA ALA A 83 -55.84 7.05 -8.25
C ALA A 83 -56.55 8.27 -8.86
N ASP A 84 -57.53 7.99 -9.71
CA ASP A 84 -58.58 8.92 -10.12
C ASP A 84 -59.42 9.33 -8.89
N GLU A 85 -59.29 10.59 -8.47
CA GLU A 85 -60.36 11.28 -7.75
C GLU A 85 -61.39 11.73 -8.79
N GLU A 86 -62.59 11.13 -8.77
CA GLU A 86 -63.76 11.70 -9.44
C GLU A 86 -64.84 11.97 -8.39
N THR A 87 -65.40 13.18 -8.50
CA THR A 87 -66.37 13.83 -7.61
C THR A 87 -67.78 13.27 -7.81
#